data_AF-A0A101GXH8-F1
#
_entry.id   AF-A0A101GXH8-F1
#
_cell.length_a   1.000
_cell.length_b   1.000
_cell.length_c   1.000
_cell.angle_alpha   90.00
_cell.angle_beta   90.00
_cell.angle_gamma   90.00
#
_symmetry.space_group_name_H-M   'P 1'
#
loop_
_entity.id
_entity.type
_entity.pdbx_description
1 polymer ?
#
loop_
_entity_poly.entity_id
_entity_poly.type
_entity_poly.pdbx_seq_one_letter_code
_entity_poly.pdbx_strand_id
1 'polypeptide(L)'
;MVLDFRDWSGQSTIFGKVLLRLDLSNGDPFQTHQLALSKLRLKRLKTPTIFKNNVFRWTILLLFLSLMVAVRVFKIKVNLLLYITVFSLLITLVFEEEFWHRYMCPFGTLLSLFSRKPLFGMKVEKPSCVSCWICQTVCPVSAIEKENDGIKIDTSECLVCLKWKESCPEISIKYSIFE
;
A
#
# COMPACT_ATOMS: atom_id res chain seq x y z
N MET A 1 -24.94 -7.23 11.27
CA MET A 1 -23.93 -8.24 10.89
C MET A 1 -22.66 -7.49 10.50
N VAL A 2 -21.94 -7.00 11.50
CA VAL A 2 -20.61 -6.40 11.40
C VAL A 2 -19.70 -7.45 12.04
N LEU A 3 -18.74 -8.00 11.31
CA LEU A 3 -17.79 -8.96 11.88
C LEU A 3 -16.82 -8.20 12.76
N ASP A 4 -17.14 -8.14 14.06
CA ASP A 4 -16.28 -7.59 15.10
C ASP A 4 -15.29 -8.68 15.56
N PHE A 5 -14.00 -8.46 15.34
CA PHE A 5 -12.91 -9.41 15.60
C PHE A 5 -12.48 -9.42 17.08
N ARG A 6 -13.37 -9.01 17.98
CA ARG A 6 -13.10 -8.72 19.39
C ARG A 6 -13.45 -9.87 20.35
N ASP A 7 -13.94 -11.00 19.83
CA ASP A 7 -14.48 -12.12 20.64
C ASP A 7 -13.51 -13.28 20.97
N TRP A 8 -12.25 -13.25 20.52
CA TRP A 8 -11.32 -14.36 20.78
C TRP A 8 -10.33 -14.04 21.92
N SER A 9 -10.81 -13.61 23.09
CA SER A 9 -9.95 -13.30 24.24
C SER A 9 -10.50 -13.75 25.60
N GLY A 10 -11.04 -14.97 25.69
CA GLY A 10 -11.44 -15.48 27.01
C GLY A 10 -11.87 -16.93 27.07
N GLN A 11 -10.92 -17.87 27.16
CA GLN A 11 -11.10 -19.09 27.96
C GLN A 11 -9.76 -19.64 28.45
N SER A 12 -9.74 -19.94 29.73
CA SER A 12 -8.61 -20.15 30.61
C SER A 12 -8.16 -21.62 30.67
N THR A 13 -7.02 -21.82 31.35
CA THR A 13 -6.50 -23.08 31.95
C THR A 13 -5.46 -23.90 31.18
N ILE A 14 -4.21 -23.73 31.62
CA ILE A 14 -3.10 -24.72 31.73
C ILE A 14 -2.51 -25.31 30.43
N PHE A 15 -3.23 -25.32 29.31
CA PHE A 15 -2.71 -25.68 27.97
C PHE A 15 -1.92 -24.54 27.28
N GLY A 16 -1.94 -23.34 27.87
CA GLY A 16 -1.38 -22.11 27.28
C GLY A 16 0.14 -21.97 27.27
N LYS A 17 0.90 -22.84 27.96
CA LYS A 17 2.38 -22.78 27.95
C LYS A 17 3.02 -23.62 26.85
N VAL A 18 2.33 -24.63 26.33
CA VAL A 18 2.86 -25.52 25.28
C VAL A 18 2.56 -24.98 23.88
N LEU A 19 1.43 -24.28 23.70
CA LEU A 19 1.07 -23.66 22.42
C LEU A 19 1.86 -22.37 22.08
N LEU A 20 2.65 -21.82 23.00
CA LEU A 20 3.50 -20.64 22.73
C LEU A 20 4.79 -20.94 21.94
N ARG A 21 5.01 -22.19 21.48
CA ARG A 21 6.19 -22.56 20.68
C ARG A 21 5.90 -23.03 19.26
N LEU A 22 4.65 -23.16 18.82
CA LEU A 22 4.32 -23.70 17.50
C LEU A 22 3.13 -23.00 16.83
N ASP A 23 3.28 -21.70 16.54
CA ASP A 23 2.56 -21.06 15.42
C ASP A 23 3.52 -20.13 14.66
N LEU A 24 4.39 -20.75 13.88
CA LEU A 24 4.81 -20.20 12.59
C LEU A 24 3.95 -20.92 11.55
N SER A 25 3.28 -20.15 10.66
CA SER A 25 2.70 -20.58 9.38
C SER A 25 1.18 -20.42 9.26
N ASN A 26 0.67 -19.17 9.14
CA ASN A 26 -0.29 -18.75 8.12
C ASN A 26 -0.70 -17.26 8.26
N GLY A 27 -0.21 -16.43 7.34
CA GLY A 27 -0.41 -14.97 7.24
C GLY A 27 0.95 -14.28 7.30
N ASP A 28 1.52 -13.71 6.24
CA ASP A 28 1.03 -13.10 5.00
C ASP A 28 2.12 -13.19 3.91
N PRO A 29 1.78 -13.21 2.60
CA PRO A 29 2.74 -13.47 1.51
C PRO A 29 3.81 -12.39 1.29
N PHE A 30 3.89 -11.35 2.14
CA PHE A 30 4.74 -10.16 1.92
C PHE A 30 5.97 -10.09 2.85
N GLN A 31 5.95 -10.69 4.04
CA GLN A 31 7.11 -10.65 4.97
C GLN A 31 8.35 -11.42 4.45
N THR A 32 8.15 -12.42 3.59
CA THR A 32 9.24 -13.20 2.97
C THR A 32 10.19 -12.34 2.12
N HIS A 33 9.71 -11.21 1.59
CA HIS A 33 10.53 -10.29 0.80
C HIS A 33 11.59 -9.54 1.62
N GLN A 34 11.33 -9.23 2.89
CA GLN A 34 12.30 -8.50 3.73
C GLN A 34 13.46 -9.39 4.21
N LEU A 35 13.17 -10.67 4.50
CA LEU A 35 14.18 -11.68 4.88
C LEU A 35 15.08 -12.11 3.71
N ALA A 36 14.56 -12.11 2.47
CA ALA A 36 15.35 -12.42 1.28
C ALA A 36 16.28 -11.26 0.84
N LEU A 37 15.85 -10.00 1.02
CA LEU A 37 16.62 -8.81 0.60
C LEU A 37 17.83 -8.53 1.50
N SER A 38 17.75 -8.87 2.79
CA SER A 38 18.90 -8.76 3.70
C SER A 38 20.06 -9.67 3.29
N LYS A 39 19.77 -10.82 2.66
CA LYS A 39 20.78 -11.72 2.08
C LYS A 39 21.42 -11.21 0.78
N LEU A 40 20.72 -10.38 0.00
CA LEU A 40 21.17 -9.96 -1.34
C LEU A 40 21.81 -8.56 -1.43
N ARG A 41 21.93 -7.81 -0.31
CA ARG A 41 22.54 -6.46 -0.29
C ARG A 41 21.99 -5.48 -1.35
N LEU A 42 20.80 -5.74 -1.90
CA LEU A 42 20.15 -4.83 -2.84
C LEU A 42 19.49 -3.72 -2.01
N LYS A 43 20.11 -2.54 -2.02
CA LYS A 43 19.46 -1.33 -1.50
C LYS A 43 18.33 -0.97 -2.46
N ARG A 44 17.09 -1.18 -2.01
CA ARG A 44 15.90 -0.67 -2.69
C ARG A 44 16.08 0.84 -2.82
N LEU A 45 16.03 1.34 -4.07
CA LEU A 45 16.29 2.75 -4.36
C LEU A 45 15.12 3.57 -3.82
N LYS A 46 15.36 4.22 -2.69
CA LYS A 46 14.44 5.19 -2.09
C LYS A 46 14.12 6.26 -3.13
N THR A 47 12.83 6.53 -3.31
CA THR A 47 12.37 7.46 -4.35
C THR A 47 12.99 8.84 -4.14
N PRO A 48 13.71 9.40 -5.13
CA PRO A 48 14.17 10.78 -5.05
C PRO A 48 12.96 11.71 -5.09
N THR A 49 12.90 12.67 -4.16
CA THR A 49 11.79 13.63 -3.96
C THR A 49 11.46 14.50 -5.18
N ILE A 50 12.35 14.52 -6.18
CA ILE A 50 12.22 15.24 -7.46
C ILE A 50 11.01 14.76 -8.29
N PHE A 51 10.52 13.55 -8.03
CA PHE A 51 9.41 12.95 -8.78
C PHE A 51 8.02 13.13 -8.15
N LYS A 52 7.92 14.00 -7.13
CA LYS A 52 6.66 14.26 -6.40
C LYS A 52 5.69 15.21 -7.13
N ASN A 53 5.94 15.54 -8.39
CA ASN A 53 5.07 16.45 -9.13
C ASN A 53 3.82 15.73 -9.65
N ASN A 54 2.64 16.33 -9.43
CA ASN A 54 1.36 15.83 -9.98
C ASN A 54 1.39 15.64 -11.50
N VAL A 55 2.29 16.35 -12.19
CA VAL A 55 2.55 16.22 -13.63
C VAL A 55 2.88 14.78 -14.02
N PHE A 56 3.64 14.04 -13.20
CA PHE A 56 4.08 12.70 -13.57
C PHE A 56 2.90 11.70 -13.70
N ARG A 57 1.84 11.91 -12.91
CA ARG A 57 0.63 11.08 -12.96
C ARG A 57 -0.15 11.27 -14.27
N TRP A 58 -0.17 12.49 -14.80
CA TRP A 58 -0.84 12.76 -16.08
C TRP A 58 0.01 12.31 -17.26
N THR A 59 1.34 12.44 -17.18
CA THR A 59 2.23 11.98 -18.25
C THR A 59 2.16 10.46 -18.45
N ILE A 60 2.11 9.66 -17.37
CA ILE A 60 2.04 8.20 -17.50
C ILE A 60 0.70 7.75 -18.08
N LEU A 61 -0.40 8.41 -17.69
CA LEU A 61 -1.74 8.09 -18.17
C LEU A 61 -1.86 8.41 -19.67
N LEU A 62 -1.37 9.58 -20.10
CA LEU A 62 -1.31 9.95 -21.52
C LEU A 62 -0.39 9.03 -22.33
N LEU A 63 0.76 8.63 -21.77
CA LEU A 63 1.66 7.67 -22.40
C LEU A 63 0.99 6.31 -22.63
N PHE A 64 0.27 5.80 -21.62
CA PHE A 64 -0.45 4.52 -21.72
C PHE A 64 -1.59 4.59 -22.75
N LEU A 65 -2.38 5.66 -22.75
CA LEU A 65 -3.43 5.88 -23.76
C LEU A 65 -2.85 6.00 -25.17
N SER A 66 -1.74 6.74 -25.32
CA SER A 66 -1.04 6.89 -26.60
C SER A 66 -0.51 5.54 -27.11
N LEU A 67 0.08 4.72 -26.24
CA LEU A 67 0.53 3.37 -26.58
C LEU A 67 -0.63 2.48 -27.05
N MET A 68 -1.77 2.50 -26.35
CA MET A 68 -2.98 1.76 -26.76
C MET A 68 -3.48 2.20 -28.14
N VAL A 69 -3.50 3.50 -28.42
CA VAL A 69 -3.90 4.05 -29.72
C VAL A 69 -2.90 3.66 -30.81
N ALA A 70 -1.60 3.77 -30.54
CA ALA A 70 -0.56 3.38 -31.48
C ALA A 70 -0.65 1.89 -31.85
N VAL A 71 -0.82 1.00 -30.86
CA VAL A 71 -0.98 -0.45 -31.11
C VAL A 71 -2.20 -0.74 -31.97
N ARG A 72 -3.31 0.00 -31.80
CA ARG A 72 -4.51 -0.11 -32.66
C ARG A 72 -4.25 0.34 -34.10
N VAL A 73 -3.49 1.42 -34.30
CA VAL A 73 -3.22 2.00 -35.63
C VAL A 73 -2.19 1.20 -36.41
N PHE A 74 -1.10 0.77 -35.77
CA PHE A 74 0.05 0.16 -36.47
C PHE A 74 -0.14 -1.33 -36.83
N LYS A 75 -1.26 -1.98 -36.46
CA LYS A 75 -1.58 -3.41 -36.73
C LYS A 75 -0.37 -4.34 -36.58
N ILE A 76 0.42 -4.14 -35.53
CA ILE A 76 1.66 -4.87 -35.29
C ILE A 76 1.31 -6.29 -34.82
N LYS A 77 1.72 -7.31 -35.59
CA LYS A 77 1.56 -8.73 -35.23
C LYS A 77 2.67 -9.16 -34.27
N VAL A 78 2.66 -8.63 -33.05
CA VAL A 78 3.54 -9.12 -31.96
C VAL A 78 2.69 -9.65 -30.81
N ASN A 79 3.23 -10.63 -30.08
CA ASN A 79 2.64 -11.09 -28.83
C ASN A 79 2.81 -10.00 -27.76
N LEU A 80 1.93 -8.98 -27.80
CA LEU A 80 1.88 -7.84 -26.88
C LEU A 80 2.02 -8.29 -25.43
N LEU A 81 1.40 -9.43 -25.09
CA LEU A 81 1.38 -10.03 -23.77
C LEU A 81 2.78 -10.39 -23.26
N LEU A 82 3.70 -10.82 -24.13
CA LEU A 82 5.07 -11.15 -23.75
C LEU A 82 5.86 -9.88 -23.42
N TYR A 83 5.72 -8.85 -24.25
CA TYR A 83 6.47 -7.61 -24.08
C TYR A 83 6.08 -6.86 -22.78
N ILE A 84 4.78 -6.77 -22.48
CA ILE A 84 4.32 -6.14 -21.22
C ILE A 84 4.79 -6.92 -19.99
N THR A 85 4.87 -8.25 -20.08
CA THR A 85 5.28 -9.11 -18.96
C THR A 85 6.77 -8.93 -18.65
N VAL A 86 7.62 -8.94 -19.69
CA VAL A 86 9.07 -8.71 -19.55
C VAL A 86 9.36 -7.32 -19.01
N PHE A 87 8.67 -6.29 -19.53
CA PHE A 87 8.83 -4.91 -19.06
C PHE A 87 8.39 -4.74 -17.61
N SER A 88 7.25 -5.32 -17.22
CA SER A 88 6.75 -5.26 -15.84
C SER A 88 7.68 -5.98 -14.85
N LEU A 89 8.24 -7.12 -15.25
CA LEU A 89 9.20 -7.88 -14.45
C LEU A 89 10.51 -7.11 -14.24
N LEU A 90 11.01 -6.46 -15.29
CA LEU A 90 12.21 -5.60 -15.21
C LEU A 90 12.00 -4.43 -14.24
N ILE A 91 10.83 -3.78 -14.29
CA ILE A 91 10.50 -2.65 -13.40
C ILE A 91 10.36 -3.11 -11.94
N THR A 92 9.65 -4.22 -11.69
CA THR A 92 9.37 -4.68 -10.32
C THR A 92 10.66 -5.04 -9.55
N LEU A 93 11.70 -5.47 -10.25
CA LEU A 93 13.00 -5.79 -9.64
C LEU A 93 13.81 -4.56 -9.24
N VAL A 94 13.61 -3.42 -9.89
CA VAL A 94 14.46 -2.21 -9.73
C VAL A 94 13.82 -1.16 -8.82
N PHE A 95 12.49 -1.06 -8.82
CA PHE A 95 11.78 0.03 -8.15
C PHE A 95 11.15 -0.38 -6.81
N GLU A 96 11.06 0.56 -5.87
CA GLU A 96 10.35 0.37 -4.61
C GLU A 96 8.82 0.38 -4.81
N GLU A 97 8.09 -0.29 -3.92
CA GLU A 97 6.63 -0.47 -4.00
C GLU A 97 5.87 0.86 -4.01
N GLU A 98 6.44 1.92 -3.44
CA GLU A 98 5.86 3.27 -3.43
C GLU A 98 5.75 3.85 -4.84
N PHE A 99 6.79 3.66 -5.67
CA PHE A 99 6.83 4.22 -7.01
C PHE A 99 5.80 3.56 -7.92
N TRP A 100 5.62 2.25 -7.77
CA TRP A 100 4.71 1.48 -8.60
C TRP A 100 3.25 1.86 -8.32
N HIS A 101 2.85 1.88 -7.05
CA HIS A 101 1.46 2.12 -6.66
C HIS A 101 1.06 3.59 -6.73
N ARG A 102 1.98 4.53 -6.46
CA ARG A 102 1.66 5.97 -6.45
C ARG A 102 1.81 6.63 -7.83
N TYR A 103 2.80 6.22 -8.63
CA TYR A 103 3.20 6.96 -9.84
C TYR A 103 3.14 6.17 -11.14
N MET A 104 3.56 4.90 -11.17
CA MET A 104 3.61 4.11 -12.41
C MET A 104 2.27 3.44 -12.76
N CYS A 105 1.37 3.24 -11.80
CA CYS A 105 0.10 2.58 -12.05
C CYS A 105 -0.91 3.55 -12.70
N PRO A 106 -1.25 3.38 -14.00
CA PRO A 106 -2.28 4.21 -14.64
C PRO A 106 -3.65 4.00 -13.98
N PHE A 107 -3.94 2.77 -13.52
CA PHE A 107 -5.15 2.47 -12.76
C PHE A 107 -5.17 3.16 -11.40
N GLY A 108 -4.04 3.23 -10.68
CA GLY A 108 -3.97 3.92 -9.38
C GLY A 108 -4.31 5.40 -9.49
N THR A 109 -3.84 6.05 -10.56
CA THR A 109 -4.20 7.45 -10.85
C THR A 109 -5.68 7.59 -11.18
N LEU A 110 -6.23 6.65 -11.96
CA LEU A 110 -7.65 6.63 -12.31
C LEU A 110 -8.54 6.41 -11.08
N LEU A 111 -8.18 5.45 -10.22
CA LEU A 111 -8.86 5.14 -8.96
C LEU A 111 -8.84 6.31 -7.98
N SER A 112 -7.70 6.97 -7.79
CA SER A 112 -7.62 8.17 -6.95
C SER A 112 -8.53 9.30 -7.47
N LEU A 113 -8.61 9.48 -8.79
CA LEU A 113 -9.49 10.47 -9.41
C LEU A 113 -10.98 10.16 -9.18
N PHE A 114 -11.38 8.89 -9.27
CA PHE A 114 -12.76 8.47 -9.01
C PHE A 114 -13.09 8.38 -7.51
N SER A 115 -12.08 8.14 -6.66
CA SER A 115 -12.23 7.96 -5.21
C SER A 115 -12.04 9.27 -4.42
N ARG A 116 -12.25 10.42 -5.07
CA ARG A 116 -12.07 11.74 -4.45
C ARG A 116 -13.06 12.04 -3.31
N LYS A 117 -14.18 11.31 -3.25
CA LYS A 117 -15.17 11.33 -2.17
C LYS A 117 -15.51 9.89 -1.76
N PRO A 118 -14.61 9.20 -1.05
CA PRO A 118 -14.89 7.85 -0.62
C PRO A 118 -15.88 7.90 0.54
N LEU A 119 -16.98 7.14 0.44
CA LEU A 119 -17.92 6.96 1.56
C LEU A 119 -17.30 6.16 2.71
N PHE A 120 -16.28 5.36 2.44
CA PHE A 120 -15.63 4.48 3.42
C PHE A 120 -14.12 4.69 3.39
N GLY A 121 -13.48 4.67 4.56
CA GLY A 121 -12.03 4.64 4.61
C GLY A 121 -11.48 4.65 6.03
N MET A 122 -10.16 4.83 6.11
CA MET A 122 -9.43 4.79 7.36
C MET A 122 -9.48 6.15 8.04
N LYS A 123 -9.95 6.18 9.29
CA LYS A 123 -10.04 7.38 10.13
C LYS A 123 -9.23 7.18 11.40
N VAL A 124 -8.50 8.21 11.79
CA VAL A 124 -7.73 8.22 13.03
C VAL A 124 -8.64 8.63 14.19
N GLU A 125 -8.70 7.82 15.23
CA GLU A 125 -9.33 8.19 16.49
C GLU A 125 -8.37 9.07 17.29
N LYS A 126 -8.60 10.39 17.23
CA LYS A 126 -7.84 11.40 17.98
C LYS A 126 -7.66 11.08 19.48
N PRO A 127 -8.67 10.62 20.25
CA PRO A 127 -8.47 10.38 21.69
C PRO A 127 -7.49 9.23 21.99
N SER A 128 -7.36 8.27 21.09
CA SER A 128 -6.49 7.09 21.26
C SER A 128 -5.12 7.27 20.61
N CYS A 129 -4.89 8.37 19.89
CA CYS A 129 -3.67 8.58 19.09
C CYS A 129 -2.65 9.44 19.85
N VAL A 130 -1.50 8.84 20.16
CA VAL A 130 -0.37 9.52 20.84
C VAL A 130 0.55 10.32 19.90
N SER A 131 0.16 10.50 18.62
CA SER A 131 0.92 11.27 17.61
C SER A 131 2.40 10.85 17.51
N CYS A 132 2.68 9.55 17.50
CA CYS A 132 4.05 8.99 17.41
C CYS A 132 4.66 9.00 15.99
N TRP A 133 3.86 9.28 14.95
CA TRP A 133 4.27 9.34 13.53
C TRP A 133 4.84 8.05 12.91
N ILE A 134 4.85 6.94 13.65
CA ILE A 134 5.36 5.65 13.15
C ILE A 134 4.56 5.20 11.92
N CYS A 135 3.24 5.38 11.93
CA CYS A 135 2.35 5.03 10.82
C CYS A 135 2.75 5.71 9.50
N GLN A 136 3.30 6.94 9.55
CA GLN A 136 3.78 7.66 8.37
C GLN A 136 5.01 6.98 7.76
N THR A 137 5.93 6.51 8.61
CA THR A 137 7.20 5.89 8.17
C THR A 137 7.02 4.51 7.57
N VAL A 138 6.03 3.74 8.05
CA VAL A 138 5.74 2.38 7.57
C VAL A 138 4.78 2.37 6.38
N CYS A 139 4.19 3.52 6.02
CA CYS A 139 3.20 3.61 4.95
C CYS A 139 3.88 3.51 3.57
N PRO A 140 3.67 2.42 2.80
CA PRO A 140 4.35 2.20 1.52
C PRO A 140 3.87 3.16 0.42
N VAL A 141 2.77 3.88 0.63
CA VAL A 141 2.24 4.84 -0.35
C VAL A 141 2.37 6.28 0.13
N SER A 142 2.89 6.51 1.35
CA SER A 142 2.96 7.83 1.97
C SER A 142 1.63 8.61 1.86
N ALA A 143 0.53 7.93 2.16
CA ALA A 143 -0.84 8.50 2.17
C ALA A 143 -1.18 9.21 3.49
N ILE A 144 -0.25 9.24 4.44
CA ILE A 144 -0.43 9.83 5.76
C ILE A 144 0.32 11.17 5.80
N GLU A 145 -0.42 12.24 6.04
CA GLU A 145 0.09 13.60 6.09
C GLU A 145 0.01 14.18 7.51
N LYS A 146 0.94 15.10 7.79
CA LYS A 146 1.03 15.82 9.06
C LYS A 146 0.13 17.06 9.01
N GLU A 147 -0.81 17.14 9.93
CA GLU A 147 -1.69 18.30 10.14
C GLU A 147 -1.44 18.86 11.55
N ASN A 148 -1.77 20.14 11.79
CA ASN A 148 -1.42 20.87 13.03
C ASN A 148 -1.89 20.16 14.32
N ASP A 149 -3.06 19.52 14.28
CA ASP A 149 -3.68 18.85 15.44
C ASP A 149 -3.79 17.33 15.27
N GLY A 150 -2.91 16.71 14.48
CA GLY A 150 -2.79 15.26 14.40
C GLY A 150 -2.46 14.71 13.02
N ILE A 151 -2.87 13.46 12.83
CA ILE A 151 -2.53 12.67 11.65
C ILE A 151 -3.75 12.62 10.74
N LYS A 152 -3.57 12.98 9.45
CA LYS A 152 -4.61 12.84 8.44
C LYS A 152 -4.22 11.77 7.43
N ILE A 153 -5.17 10.92 7.09
CA ILE A 153 -4.99 9.87 6.08
C ILE A 153 -5.73 10.32 4.84
N ASP A 154 -5.03 10.40 3.72
CA ASP A 154 -5.65 10.59 2.42
C ASP A 154 -6.23 9.26 1.94
N THR A 155 -7.55 9.15 2.04
CA THR A 155 -8.29 7.95 1.64
C THR A 155 -8.36 7.75 0.13
N SER A 156 -8.06 8.77 -0.69
CA SER A 156 -7.99 8.61 -2.15
C SER A 156 -6.71 7.86 -2.59
N GLU A 157 -5.66 7.92 -1.78
CA GLU A 157 -4.36 7.28 -2.02
C GLU A 157 -4.11 6.05 -1.13
N CYS A 158 -4.90 5.87 -0.07
CA CYS A 158 -4.73 4.77 0.87
C CYS A 158 -5.16 3.42 0.27
N LEU A 159 -4.22 2.49 0.14
CA LEU A 159 -4.47 1.11 -0.31
C LEU A 159 -5.04 0.18 0.79
N VAL A 160 -5.27 0.69 2.00
CA VAL A 160 -5.75 -0.11 3.15
C VAL A 160 -4.91 -1.38 3.39
N CYS A 161 -3.58 -1.26 3.25
CA CYS A 161 -2.65 -2.39 3.42
C CYS A 161 -2.44 -2.83 4.87
N LEU A 162 -2.98 -2.09 5.85
CA LEU A 162 -2.93 -2.36 7.30
C LEU A 162 -1.54 -2.55 7.93
N LYS A 163 -0.43 -2.30 7.22
CA LYS A 163 0.94 -2.39 7.75
C LYS A 163 1.18 -1.58 9.03
N TRP A 164 0.45 -0.48 9.22
CA TRP A 164 0.54 0.34 10.42
C TRP A 164 0.11 -0.41 11.70
N LYS A 165 -0.74 -1.44 11.60
CA LYS A 165 -1.29 -2.20 12.73
C LYS A 165 -0.21 -2.89 13.55
N GLU A 166 0.83 -3.41 12.89
CA GLU A 166 1.96 -4.10 13.55
C GLU A 166 2.89 -3.13 14.29
N SER A 167 2.92 -1.88 13.86
CA SER A 167 3.85 -0.86 14.36
C SER A 167 3.22 0.16 15.31
N CYS A 168 1.89 0.18 15.42
CA CYS A 168 1.17 1.18 16.18
C CYS A 168 1.02 0.74 17.65
N PRO A 169 1.46 1.56 18.63
CA PRO A 169 1.41 1.18 20.04
C PRO A 169 -0.03 1.07 20.59
N GLU A 170 -0.96 1.88 20.07
CA GLU A 170 -2.33 2.02 20.61
C GLU A 170 -3.43 1.63 19.61
N ILE A 171 -3.06 1.14 18.41
CA ILE A 171 -3.97 0.75 17.31
C ILE A 171 -5.13 1.77 17.12
N SER A 172 -4.78 3.02 16.86
CA SER A 172 -5.72 4.15 16.90
C SER A 172 -6.44 4.46 15.58
N ILE A 173 -6.31 3.62 14.55
CA ILE A 173 -6.90 3.84 13.21
C ILE A 173 -8.02 2.81 12.99
N LYS A 174 -9.21 3.28 12.63
CA LYS A 174 -10.37 2.41 12.34
C LYS A 174 -10.89 2.62 10.93
N TYR A 175 -11.49 1.58 10.37
CA TYR A 175 -12.22 1.66 9.11
C TYR A 175 -13.66 2.06 9.41
N SER A 176 -14.07 3.24 8.94
CA SER A 176 -15.40 3.79 9.21
C SER A 176 -15.99 4.48 7.98
N ILE A 177 -17.29 4.74 8.03
CA ILE A 177 -17.99 5.56 7.05
C ILE A 177 -17.64 7.03 7.31
N PHE A 178 -17.36 7.78 6.24
CA PHE A 178 -17.26 9.24 6.30
C PHE A 178 -18.67 9.79 6.21
N GLU A 179 -19.24 10.09 7.39
CA GLU A 179 -20.51 10.79 7.54
C GLU A 179 -20.36 12.29 7.32
#